data_AF-A0AAU4G1X6-F1
#
_entry.id   AF-A0AAU4G1X6-F1
#
_cell.length_a   1.000
_cell.length_b   1.000
_cell.length_c   1.000
_cell.angle_alpha   90.00
_cell.angle_beta   90.00
_cell.angle_gamma   90.00
#
_symmetry.space_group_name_H-M   'P 1'
#
loop_
_entity.id
_entity.type
_entity.pdbx_description
1 polymer ?
#
loop_
_entity_poly.entity_id
_entity_poly.type
_entity_poly.pdbx_seq_one_letter_code
_entity_poly.pdbx_strand_id
1 'polypeptide(L)'
;MQPSGTPGQTGSDQGGHVYVRSTAELHAAVLDELLGEVSLTPKDSWDERLEAVLGSYAEVLFRYPGLAQSALVARPSGGHYLDLVETLLALLAEGGVPTRQAAWGVDLLLQHATATAAEHVVEQSEEDWAALGAAVRAV
;
A
#
# COMPACT_ATOMS: atom_id res chain seq x y z
N MET A 1 -41.23 42.11 17.11
CA MET A 1 -40.20 42.85 17.84
C MET A 1 -38.98 41.96 17.98
N GLN A 2 -37.99 42.14 17.09
CA GLN A 2 -36.57 41.99 17.41
C GLN A 2 -36.03 43.43 17.55
N PRO A 3 -34.97 43.73 18.32
CA PRO A 3 -33.57 43.29 18.09
C PRO A 3 -32.86 42.98 19.44
N SER A 4 -31.58 42.64 19.63
CA SER A 4 -30.27 42.85 18.99
C SER A 4 -29.34 41.76 19.57
N GLY A 5 -28.36 41.16 18.91
CA GLY A 5 -27.06 41.73 18.54
C GLY A 5 -25.95 40.69 18.80
N THR A 6 -25.18 40.35 17.77
CA THR A 6 -23.88 39.63 17.78
C THR A 6 -22.77 40.56 18.30
N PRO A 7 -21.57 40.10 18.78
CA PRO A 7 -20.65 39.24 18.02
C PRO A 7 -19.70 38.33 18.84
N GLY A 8 -18.95 37.45 18.16
CA GLY A 8 -17.81 36.75 18.76
C GLY A 8 -17.32 35.57 17.94
N GLN A 9 -16.40 35.83 17.02
CA GLN A 9 -15.62 34.80 16.34
C GLN A 9 -14.88 33.93 17.37
N THR A 10 -14.98 32.62 17.23
CA THR A 10 -13.86 31.72 17.50
C THR A 10 -13.74 30.83 16.27
N GLY A 11 -12.74 31.14 15.44
CA GLY A 11 -12.16 30.14 14.58
C GLY A 11 -11.65 29.02 15.50
N SER A 12 -12.26 27.87 15.37
CA SER A 12 -11.69 26.62 15.87
C SER A 12 -11.48 25.80 14.63
N ASP A 13 -10.26 25.92 14.12
CA ASP A 13 -9.54 24.90 13.38
C ASP A 13 -10.03 23.50 13.81
N GLN A 14 -10.92 22.90 13.02
CA GLN A 14 -11.24 21.49 13.18
C GLN A 14 -10.31 20.78 12.22
N GLY A 15 -9.05 20.69 12.61
CA GLY A 15 -8.07 19.79 12.00
C GLY A 15 -8.76 18.45 11.81
N GLY A 16 -9.02 18.11 10.55
CA GLY A 16 -9.69 16.87 10.20
C GLY A 16 -8.78 15.74 10.63
N HIS A 17 -9.09 15.10 11.76
CA HIS A 17 -8.56 13.78 12.02
C HIS A 17 -9.05 12.91 10.87
N VAL A 18 -8.12 12.51 9.99
CA VAL A 18 -8.40 11.57 8.91
C VAL A 18 -8.78 10.25 9.57
N TYR A 19 -10.07 10.07 9.80
CA TYR A 19 -10.63 8.80 10.24
C TYR A 19 -10.54 7.85 9.05
N VAL A 20 -9.74 6.81 9.23
CA VAL A 20 -9.80 5.61 8.41
C VAL A 20 -11.26 5.14 8.41
N ARG A 21 -11.93 5.16 7.25
CA ARG A 21 -13.38 4.95 7.16
C ARG A 21 -13.78 3.49 7.27
N SER A 22 -12.82 2.56 7.21
CA SER A 22 -13.06 1.12 7.34
C SER A 22 -11.80 0.35 7.73
N THR A 23 -11.97 -0.85 8.30
CA THR A 23 -10.85 -1.78 8.59
C THR A 23 -9.99 -2.06 7.35
N ALA A 24 -10.59 -2.10 6.15
CA ALA A 24 -9.85 -2.29 4.90
C ALA A 24 -8.92 -1.11 4.59
N GLU A 25 -9.34 0.13 4.84
CA GLU A 25 -8.47 1.31 4.69
C GLU A 25 -7.35 1.33 5.75
N LEU A 26 -7.61 0.80 6.96
CA LEU A 26 -6.59 0.68 7.99
C LEU A 26 -5.52 -0.31 7.53
N HIS A 27 -5.97 -1.46 7.05
CA HIS A 27 -5.12 -2.51 6.52
C HIS A 27 -4.33 -2.02 5.30
N ALA A 28 -4.93 -1.20 4.43
CA ALA A 28 -4.22 -0.60 3.31
C ALA A 28 -3.12 0.37 3.75
N ALA A 29 -3.35 1.17 4.80
CA ALA A 29 -2.35 2.06 5.38
C ALA A 29 -1.22 1.28 6.07
N VAL A 30 -1.54 0.21 6.80
CA VAL A 30 -0.52 -0.65 7.42
C VAL A 30 0.29 -1.40 6.37
N LEU A 31 -0.36 -1.88 5.30
CA LEU A 31 0.36 -2.47 4.17
C LEU A 31 1.31 -1.45 3.55
N ASP A 32 0.88 -0.20 3.35
CA ASP A 32 1.76 0.86 2.83
C ASP A 32 3.03 1.05 3.67
N GLU A 33 2.93 1.07 5.00
CA GLU A 33 4.12 1.14 5.87
C GLU A 33 5.06 -0.06 5.67
N LEU A 34 4.51 -1.28 5.57
CA LEU A 34 5.30 -2.49 5.30
C LEU A 34 5.93 -2.50 3.91
N LEU A 35 5.36 -1.78 2.94
CA LEU A 35 5.99 -1.64 1.62
C LEU A 35 7.31 -0.87 1.68
N GLY A 36 7.61 -0.17 2.78
CA GLY A 36 8.94 0.38 3.04
C GLY A 36 10.04 -0.70 3.16
N GLU A 37 9.68 -1.97 3.38
CA GLU A 37 10.61 -3.11 3.36
C GLU A 37 10.92 -3.60 1.93
N VAL A 38 10.17 -3.16 0.92
CA VAL A 38 10.34 -3.64 -0.46
C VAL A 38 11.71 -3.21 -0.97
N SER A 39 12.53 -4.21 -1.29
CA SER A 39 13.92 -3.99 -1.64
C SER A 39 14.05 -3.50 -3.08
N LEU A 40 14.36 -2.22 -3.24
CA LEU A 40 14.63 -1.59 -4.55
C LEU A 40 16.10 -1.79 -5.00
N THR A 41 16.71 -2.93 -4.64
CA THR A 41 18.15 -3.17 -4.75
C THR A 41 18.65 -3.02 -6.19
N PRO A 42 19.84 -2.44 -6.41
CA PRO A 42 20.43 -2.40 -7.74
C PRO A 42 20.73 -3.82 -8.27
N LYS A 43 20.28 -4.10 -9.50
CA LYS A 43 20.70 -5.22 -10.35
C LYS A 43 21.11 -4.66 -11.72
N ASP A 44 21.84 -5.46 -12.48
CA ASP A 44 22.52 -4.98 -13.70
C ASP A 44 21.54 -4.75 -14.86
N SER A 45 20.46 -5.53 -14.95
CA SER A 45 19.43 -5.38 -15.99
C SER A 45 18.08 -4.91 -15.42
N TRP A 46 17.22 -4.35 -16.29
CA TRP A 46 15.90 -3.84 -15.89
C TRP A 46 14.93 -4.97 -15.52
N ASP A 47 15.03 -6.11 -16.20
CA ASP A 47 14.21 -7.30 -15.98
C ASP A 47 14.57 -7.98 -14.66
N GLU A 48 15.86 -8.11 -14.34
CA GLU A 48 16.31 -8.63 -13.03
C GLU A 48 15.86 -7.72 -11.86
N ARG A 49 15.90 -6.39 -12.05
CA ARG A 49 15.37 -5.44 -11.05
C ARG A 49 13.85 -5.57 -10.91
N LEU A 50 13.14 -5.72 -12.03
CA LEU A 50 11.69 -5.88 -12.02
C LEU A 50 11.28 -7.14 -11.25
N GLU A 51 11.94 -8.26 -11.52
CA GLU A 51 11.73 -9.51 -10.79
C GLU A 51 12.07 -9.38 -9.31
N ALA A 52 13.17 -8.71 -8.95
CA ALA A 52 13.56 -8.51 -7.56
C ALA A 52 12.53 -7.67 -6.78
N VAL A 53 12.05 -6.57 -7.36
CA VAL A 53 11.04 -5.70 -6.73
C VAL A 53 9.72 -6.45 -6.56
N LEU A 54 9.25 -7.15 -7.60
CA LEU A 54 8.01 -7.94 -7.53
C LEU A 54 8.13 -9.12 -6.55
N GLY A 55 9.29 -9.76 -6.48
CA GLY A 55 9.58 -10.82 -5.52
C GLY A 55 9.52 -10.31 -4.08
N SER A 56 10.17 -9.17 -3.79
CA SER A 56 10.15 -8.56 -2.47
C SER A 56 8.75 -8.07 -2.07
N TYR A 57 7.99 -7.51 -3.01
CA TYR A 57 6.58 -7.17 -2.82
C TYR A 57 5.73 -8.41 -2.48
N ALA A 58 5.91 -9.51 -3.22
CA ALA A 58 5.21 -10.76 -2.95
C ALA A 58 5.57 -11.32 -1.57
N GLU A 59 6.84 -11.29 -1.17
CA GLU A 59 7.28 -11.73 0.16
C GLU A 59 6.58 -10.98 1.31
N VAL A 60 6.41 -9.66 1.19
CA VAL A 60 5.65 -8.86 2.17
C VAL A 60 4.19 -9.34 2.22
N LEU A 61 3.56 -9.55 1.07
CA LEU A 61 2.16 -10.01 1.00
C LEU A 61 1.98 -11.43 1.55
N PHE A 62 2.90 -12.35 1.26
CA PHE A 62 2.85 -13.73 1.77
C PHE A 62 3.09 -13.81 3.28
N ARG A 63 3.86 -12.87 3.85
CA ARG A 63 4.02 -12.76 5.30
C ARG A 63 2.73 -12.33 6.01
N TYR A 64 1.84 -11.63 5.30
CA TYR A 64 0.59 -11.11 5.85
C TYR A 64 -0.60 -11.31 4.89
N PRO A 65 -1.09 -12.56 4.68
CA PRO A 65 -2.18 -12.84 3.73
C PRO A 65 -3.47 -12.06 4.02
N GLY A 66 -3.76 -11.74 5.29
CA GLY A 66 -4.89 -10.90 5.68
C GLY A 66 -4.80 -9.45 5.17
N LEU A 67 -3.57 -8.91 5.05
CA LEU A 67 -3.33 -7.62 4.40
C LEU A 67 -3.52 -7.72 2.89
N ALA A 68 -3.06 -8.82 2.27
CA ALA A 68 -3.28 -9.07 0.85
C ALA A 68 -4.77 -9.12 0.48
N GLN A 69 -5.60 -9.80 1.29
CA GLN A 69 -7.06 -9.80 1.12
C GLN A 69 -7.67 -8.41 1.23
N SER A 70 -7.18 -7.63 2.18
CA SER A 70 -7.66 -6.26 2.37
C SER A 70 -7.25 -5.35 1.20
N ALA A 71 -6.07 -5.57 0.62
CA ALA A 71 -5.56 -4.85 -0.55
C ALA A 71 -6.38 -5.12 -1.83
N LEU A 72 -7.07 -6.27 -1.92
CA LEU A 72 -8.05 -6.53 -2.98
C LEU A 72 -9.28 -5.61 -2.89
N VAL A 73 -9.63 -5.17 -1.68
CA VAL A 73 -10.82 -4.34 -1.42
C VAL A 73 -10.47 -2.85 -1.38
N ALA A 74 -9.33 -2.51 -0.76
CA ALA A 74 -8.82 -1.16 -0.61
C ALA A 74 -7.32 -1.16 -0.93
N ARG A 75 -6.98 -0.60 -2.09
CA ARG A 75 -5.59 -0.51 -2.53
C ARG A 75 -4.82 0.50 -1.65
N PRO A 76 -3.57 0.20 -1.26
CA PRO A 76 -2.69 1.19 -0.63
C PRO A 76 -2.54 2.44 -1.51
N SER A 77 -2.38 3.59 -0.88
CA SER A 77 -2.25 4.88 -1.58
C SER A 77 -1.29 5.83 -0.88
N GLY A 78 -0.45 5.31 0.02
CA GLY A 78 0.58 6.09 0.69
C GLY A 78 1.88 6.15 -0.13
N GLY A 79 2.91 6.73 0.49
CA GLY A 79 4.15 7.08 -0.20
C GLY A 79 4.89 5.87 -0.73
N HIS A 80 5.01 4.80 0.08
CA HIS A 80 5.77 3.62 -0.33
C HIS A 80 5.09 2.86 -1.47
N TYR A 81 3.75 2.82 -1.51
CA TYR A 81 3.04 2.24 -2.65
C TYR A 81 3.26 3.04 -3.94
N LEU A 82 3.28 4.37 -3.87
CA LEU A 82 3.57 5.20 -5.03
C LEU A 82 5.01 5.01 -5.51
N ASP A 83 5.99 4.99 -4.60
CA ASP A 83 7.39 4.74 -4.93
C ASP A 83 7.56 3.36 -5.61
N LEU A 84 6.84 2.34 -5.14
CA LEU A 84 6.78 1.02 -5.77
C LEU A 84 6.24 1.11 -7.21
N VAL A 85 5.09 1.74 -7.41
CA VAL A 85 4.47 1.89 -8.73
C VAL A 85 5.37 2.68 -9.68
N GLU A 86 5.96 3.78 -9.22
CA GLU A 86 6.89 4.60 -10.00
C GLU A 86 8.14 3.81 -10.39
N THR A 87 8.70 3.02 -9.46
CA THR A 87 9.84 2.16 -9.75
C THR A 87 9.52 1.13 -10.83
N LEU A 88 8.38 0.43 -10.71
CA LEU A 88 7.96 -0.57 -11.70
C LEU A 88 7.73 0.06 -13.08
N LEU A 89 7.10 1.23 -13.14
CA LEU A 89 6.90 1.98 -14.39
C LEU A 89 8.24 2.40 -15.02
N ALA A 90 9.19 2.87 -14.22
CA ALA A 90 10.51 3.26 -14.69
C ALA A 90 11.29 2.06 -15.27
N LEU A 91 11.22 0.90 -14.62
CA LEU A 91 11.86 -0.33 -15.10
C LEU A 91 11.25 -0.83 -16.41
N LEU A 92 9.92 -0.82 -16.55
CA LEU A 92 9.26 -1.18 -17.80
C LEU A 92 9.57 -0.17 -18.93
N ALA A 93 9.68 1.12 -18.61
CA ALA A 93 10.10 2.13 -19.57
C ALA A 93 11.55 1.93 -20.03
N GLU A 94 12.45 1.56 -19.11
CA GLU A 94 13.84 1.19 -19.43
C GLU A 94 13.91 -0.03 -20.38
N GLY A 95 13.02 -1.01 -20.18
CA GLY A 95 12.84 -2.16 -21.08
C GLY A 95 12.18 -1.84 -22.43
N GLY A 96 11.84 -0.57 -22.70
CA GLY A 96 11.22 -0.14 -23.95
C GLY A 96 9.72 -0.45 -24.06
N VAL A 97 9.05 -0.79 -22.95
CA VAL A 97 7.60 -1.01 -22.93
C VAL A 97 6.89 0.33 -23.11
N PRO A 98 5.95 0.47 -24.07
CA PRO A 98 5.29 1.75 -24.27
C PRO A 98 4.39 2.10 -23.07
N THR A 99 4.28 3.39 -22.77
CA THR A 99 3.70 3.90 -21.51
C THR A 99 2.33 3.32 -21.16
N ARG A 100 1.44 3.16 -22.15
CA ARG A 100 0.11 2.58 -21.92
C ARG A 100 0.24 1.12 -21.47
N GLN A 101 1.05 0.32 -22.15
CA GLN A 101 1.29 -1.08 -21.82
C GLN A 101 1.98 -1.20 -20.46
N ALA A 102 2.91 -0.30 -20.13
CA ALA A 102 3.55 -0.26 -18.82
C ALA A 102 2.53 -0.04 -17.70
N ALA A 103 1.62 0.94 -17.85
CA ALA A 103 0.58 1.22 -16.86
C ALA A 103 -0.35 0.01 -16.60
N TRP A 104 -0.82 -0.65 -17.65
CA TRP A 104 -1.63 -1.88 -17.50
C TRP A 104 -0.80 -3.06 -16.97
N GLY A 105 0.47 -3.16 -17.38
CA GLY A 105 1.38 -4.20 -16.93
C GLY A 105 1.62 -4.12 -15.42
N VAL A 106 1.92 -2.93 -14.89
CA VAL A 106 2.09 -2.73 -13.45
C VAL A 106 0.82 -3.10 -12.69
N ASP A 107 -0.34 -2.67 -13.16
CA ASP A 107 -1.60 -3.02 -12.50
C ASP A 107 -1.82 -4.54 -12.46
N LEU A 108 -1.60 -5.24 -13.58
CA LEU A 108 -1.75 -6.69 -13.66
C LEU A 108 -0.74 -7.44 -12.78
N LEU A 109 0.52 -7.00 -12.75
CA LEU A 109 1.58 -7.64 -11.97
C LEU A 109 1.30 -7.51 -10.46
N LEU A 110 0.95 -6.31 -10.00
CA LEU A 110 0.60 -6.08 -8.60
C LEU A 110 -0.68 -6.82 -8.21
N GLN A 111 -1.70 -6.80 -9.08
CA GLN A 111 -2.96 -7.52 -8.87
C GLN A 111 -2.75 -9.03 -8.78
N HIS A 112 -1.88 -9.59 -9.62
CA HIS A 112 -1.55 -11.01 -9.62
C HIS A 112 -0.90 -11.42 -8.29
N ALA A 113 0.18 -10.75 -7.88
CA ALA A 113 0.85 -11.04 -6.62
C ALA A 113 -0.09 -10.90 -5.41
N THR A 114 -0.92 -9.85 -5.39
CA THR A 114 -1.92 -9.63 -4.33
C THR A 114 -2.94 -10.77 -4.27
N ALA A 115 -3.50 -11.17 -5.41
CA ALA A 115 -4.48 -12.26 -5.46
C ALA A 115 -3.86 -13.60 -5.04
N THR A 116 -2.65 -13.91 -5.52
CA THR A 116 -1.95 -15.15 -5.15
C THR A 116 -1.67 -15.22 -3.65
N ALA A 117 -1.22 -14.12 -3.03
CA ALA A 117 -1.00 -14.08 -1.59
C ALA A 117 -2.31 -14.14 -0.79
N ALA A 118 -3.37 -13.48 -1.27
CA ALA A 118 -4.69 -13.51 -0.65
C ALA A 118 -5.36 -14.90 -0.68
N GLU A 119 -5.02 -15.74 -1.66
CA GLU A 119 -5.48 -17.13 -1.78
C GLU A 119 -4.69 -18.10 -0.88
N HIS A 120 -3.50 -17.72 -0.40
CA HIS A 120 -2.62 -18.57 0.42
C HIS A 120 -3.06 -18.71 1.91
N VAL A 121 -4.34 -18.50 2.22
CA VAL A 121 -4.83 -18.59 3.61
C VAL A 121 -4.82 -20.04 4.11
N VAL A 122 -3.77 -20.36 4.86
CA VAL A 122 -3.78 -21.42 5.88
C VAL A 122 -4.07 -20.71 7.19
N GLU A 123 -5.30 -20.83 7.72
CA GLU A 123 -5.74 -20.57 9.11
C GLU A 123 -4.77 -19.82 10.07
N GLN A 124 -4.37 -18.56 9.77
CA GLN A 124 -3.36 -17.80 10.54
C GLN A 124 -3.75 -16.34 10.87
N SER A 125 -5.00 -15.95 10.57
CA SER A 125 -5.46 -14.55 10.64
C SER A 125 -5.20 -13.82 11.97
N GLU A 126 -5.49 -14.42 13.14
CA GLU A 126 -5.33 -13.70 14.42
C GLU A 126 -3.87 -13.56 14.88
N GLU A 127 -3.03 -14.54 14.55
CA GLU A 127 -1.63 -14.59 14.96
C GLU A 127 -0.79 -13.58 14.14
N ASP A 128 -1.10 -13.43 12.86
CA ASP A 128 -0.49 -12.45 11.95
C ASP A 128 -0.79 -11.00 12.37
N TRP A 129 -2.02 -10.70 12.78
CA TRP A 129 -2.39 -9.36 13.28
C TRP A 129 -1.66 -9.02 14.58
N ALA A 130 -1.51 -9.99 15.48
CA ALA A 130 -0.76 -9.80 16.71
C ALA A 130 0.74 -9.59 16.44
N ALA A 131 1.32 -10.34 15.50
CA ALA A 131 2.71 -10.22 15.07
C ALA A 131 2.98 -8.87 14.39
N LEU A 132 2.09 -8.41 13.50
CA LEU A 132 2.17 -7.12 12.86
C LEU A 132 2.08 -5.96 13.87
N GLY A 133 1.14 -6.04 14.81
CA GLY A 133 1.03 -5.07 15.89
C GLY A 133 2.26 -5.04 16.81
N ALA A 134 3.01 -6.15 16.92
CA ALA A 134 4.29 -6.18 17.63
C ALA A 134 5.42 -5.53 16.82
N ALA A 135 5.51 -5.78 15.52
CA ALA A 135 6.52 -5.20 14.63
C ALA A 135 6.40 -3.67 14.54
N VAL A 136 5.19 -3.15 14.33
CA VAL A 136 4.92 -1.70 14.29
C VAL A 136 5.27 -1.00 15.61
N ARG A 137 5.17 -1.69 16.74
CA ARG A 137 5.55 -1.14 18.07
C ARG A 137 7.05 -1.19 18.36
N ALA A 138 7.83 -1.90 17.55
CA ALA A 138 9.27 -2.09 17.76
C ALA A 138 10.14 -1.11 16.96
N VAL A 139 9.53 -0.30 16.08
CA VAL A 139 10.13 0.83 15.36
C VAL A 139 9.95 2.11 16.17
#